data_AF-A0A1F4RCK5-F1
#
_entry.id   AF-A0A1F4RCK5-F1
#
_cell.length_a   1.000
_cell.length_b   1.000
_cell.length_c   1.000
_cell.angle_alpha   90.00
_cell.angle_beta   90.00
_cell.angle_gamma   90.00
#
_symmetry.space_group_name_H-M   'P 1'
#
loop_
_entity.id
_entity.type
_entity.pdbx_description
1 polymer ?
#
loop_
_entity_poly.entity_id
_entity_poly.type
_entity_poly.pdbx_seq_one_letter_code
_entity_poly.pdbx_strand_id
1 'polypeptide(L)'
;MKKISLVCLVVLLAAGAVLAQAAPDPIRLATGARILGMGKAFAGLSDDISSFFINPAGLANPLRWQVTSMSGKLLEEFNYLSFSGLYPTELGNFGLAYAGSSIGGAFATTIEAGSDPDDPIYVIDYSQDPMSYYNNLLLLSYALKLEQISEFPLLSDATKRFPLLKDINVGANLKFFSVNLTGDGITQGNASGNELDLGIQGPTSYPWLTWGATIQNALTTAMGGKLVYQSGWEEHYPALLKVGLATNIIGRKNALYGFEPHTLKFLIDLDYELSRSTLPPIYHLGLEWEPMELVAIRVGIDQEMVTASNIANNLTTGVGLTSGDFRFDYAYHQFYGAPGVDNHFFSLSYGISPAERVKDHLISAPDKLTTTLAAVDVEGAAVDPRITDVRINKIKVALSARAEFKTQTSLNVGKNVFVVEGYDNKGKLIEADKLRMLRLINYPDVPSDYWAAEQIGYIGTLGIIKGYPDGSFKPKGNITRAELSALLIRTQVGGDDKVPSDVESSGFKDIPSSHFWAAKYIDLAAKSKIVTGYPDGTFRPSANITRAEGLTMIARFGQVEKATYSGEFTDIPFEHWAAPIIAGANNEGMLVYLKGELFEPNRLLTRAEAVEMLYRSQPVMELIGGLANFESGY
;
A
#
# COMPACT_ATOMS: atom_id res chain seq x y z
N MET A 1 -37.65 -6.87 -38.79
CA MET A 1 -37.17 -7.34 -37.47
C MET A 1 -36.96 -6.26 -36.38
N LYS A 2 -36.84 -4.96 -36.69
CA LYS A 2 -36.56 -3.91 -35.68
C LYS A 2 -37.76 -3.37 -34.87
N LYS A 3 -39.00 -3.54 -35.34
CA LYS A 3 -40.22 -3.18 -34.58
C LYS A 3 -40.50 -4.06 -33.37
N ILE A 4 -40.03 -5.31 -33.42
CA ILE A 4 -40.10 -6.23 -32.29
C ILE A 4 -38.96 -5.89 -31.33
N SER A 5 -37.78 -5.48 -31.80
CA SER A 5 -36.65 -5.15 -30.92
C SER A 5 -36.88 -3.96 -29.99
N LEU A 6 -37.51 -2.84 -30.37
CA LEU A 6 -37.63 -1.68 -29.46
C LEU A 6 -38.73 -1.85 -28.39
N VAL A 7 -39.89 -2.37 -28.78
CA VAL A 7 -40.95 -2.75 -27.82
C VAL A 7 -40.47 -3.93 -26.98
N CYS A 8 -39.78 -4.92 -27.57
CA CYS A 8 -39.11 -5.94 -26.77
C CYS A 8 -37.92 -5.42 -25.97
N LEU A 9 -37.28 -4.27 -26.26
CA LEU A 9 -36.15 -3.71 -25.50
C LEU A 9 -36.62 -2.88 -24.31
N VAL A 10 -37.69 -2.10 -24.46
CA VAL A 10 -38.41 -1.51 -23.33
C VAL A 10 -39.04 -2.62 -22.49
N VAL A 11 -39.59 -3.66 -23.14
CA VAL A 11 -40.07 -4.87 -22.47
C VAL A 11 -38.94 -5.78 -21.99
N LEU A 12 -37.67 -5.70 -22.45
CA LEU A 12 -36.51 -6.52 -22.02
C LEU A 12 -35.74 -5.85 -20.88
N LEU A 13 -35.61 -4.53 -20.92
CA LEU A 13 -35.23 -3.71 -19.77
C LEU A 13 -36.33 -3.75 -18.70
N ALA A 14 -37.60 -3.94 -19.11
CA ALA A 14 -38.68 -4.38 -18.23
C ALA A 14 -38.81 -5.93 -18.12
N ALA A 15 -37.99 -6.76 -18.80
CA ALA A 15 -38.05 -8.23 -18.68
C ALA A 15 -37.00 -8.78 -17.73
N GLY A 16 -35.99 -7.99 -17.36
CA GLY A 16 -35.37 -8.13 -16.04
C GLY A 16 -36.41 -7.96 -14.91
N ALA A 17 -37.56 -7.32 -15.21
CA ALA A 17 -38.73 -7.25 -14.34
C ALA A 17 -39.81 -8.30 -14.66
N VAL A 18 -39.51 -9.39 -15.38
CA VAL A 18 -40.29 -10.64 -15.26
C VAL A 18 -39.87 -11.35 -13.98
N LEU A 19 -40.21 -10.70 -12.86
CA LEU A 19 -40.49 -11.22 -11.52
C LEU A 19 -40.93 -10.00 -10.66
N ALA A 20 -41.98 -9.32 -11.14
CA ALA A 20 -42.85 -8.34 -10.48
C ALA A 20 -42.20 -7.27 -9.55
N GLN A 21 -42.26 -6.00 -10.01
CA GLN A 21 -42.16 -4.75 -9.21
C GLN A 21 -40.77 -4.27 -8.75
N ALA A 22 -39.69 -4.51 -9.50
CA ALA A 22 -38.40 -3.86 -9.22
C ALA A 22 -38.28 -2.50 -9.94
N ALA A 23 -38.06 -1.43 -9.19
CA ALA A 23 -37.87 -0.09 -9.73
C ALA A 23 -36.48 0.04 -10.42
N PRO A 24 -36.39 0.83 -11.52
CA PRO A 24 -35.13 0.99 -12.26
C PRO A 24 -34.15 1.87 -11.49
N ASP A 25 -32.94 1.37 -11.25
CA ASP A 25 -31.87 2.11 -10.57
C ASP A 25 -30.73 2.49 -11.56
N PRO A 26 -30.48 3.79 -11.81
CA PRO A 26 -29.44 4.23 -12.74
C PRO A 26 -28.02 3.83 -12.28
N ILE A 27 -27.78 3.58 -10.99
CA ILE A 27 -26.47 3.15 -10.49
C ILE A 27 -26.16 1.69 -10.79
N ARG A 28 -27.01 0.95 -11.51
CA ARG A 28 -26.59 -0.35 -12.08
C ARG A 28 -25.46 -0.18 -13.10
N LEU A 29 -25.38 0.99 -13.76
CA LEU A 29 -24.40 1.28 -14.83
C LEU A 29 -23.69 2.63 -14.69
N ALA A 30 -24.30 3.61 -14.04
CA ALA A 30 -23.71 4.94 -13.88
C ALA A 30 -22.75 5.04 -12.67
N THR A 31 -21.93 4.02 -12.42
CA THR A 31 -21.06 3.92 -11.22
C THR A 31 -19.64 4.44 -11.41
N GLY A 32 -19.19 4.62 -12.64
CA GLY A 32 -17.82 5.03 -12.97
C GLY A 32 -17.04 3.96 -13.75
N ALA A 33 -16.22 4.39 -14.70
CA ALA A 33 -15.49 3.50 -15.60
C ALA A 33 -14.48 2.62 -14.84
N ARG A 34 -13.82 3.12 -13.79
CA ARG A 34 -12.93 2.30 -12.94
C ARG A 34 -13.66 1.09 -12.34
N ILE A 35 -14.83 1.31 -11.76
CA ILE A 35 -15.67 0.25 -11.15
C ILE A 35 -16.13 -0.74 -12.22
N LEU A 36 -16.65 -0.24 -13.35
CA LEU A 36 -17.09 -1.09 -14.45
C LEU A 36 -15.96 -1.95 -15.02
N GLY A 37 -14.74 -1.41 -15.15
CA GLY A 37 -13.58 -2.15 -15.65
C GLY A 37 -13.12 -3.30 -14.74
N MET A 38 -13.49 -3.25 -13.45
CA MET A 38 -13.17 -4.28 -12.43
C MET A 38 -14.38 -5.19 -12.13
N GLY A 39 -15.28 -5.38 -13.08
CA GLY A 39 -16.43 -6.27 -12.90
C GLY A 39 -17.41 -5.81 -11.83
N LYS A 40 -17.41 -4.51 -11.47
CA LYS A 40 -18.16 -3.92 -10.35
C LYS A 40 -17.75 -4.39 -8.95
N ALA A 41 -16.68 -5.17 -8.81
CA ALA A 41 -16.11 -5.50 -7.50
C ALA A 41 -15.43 -4.24 -6.93
N PHE A 42 -16.03 -3.62 -5.91
CA PHE A 42 -15.53 -2.39 -5.30
C PHE A 42 -15.93 -2.18 -3.83
N ALA A 43 -16.86 -2.93 -3.26
CA ALA A 43 -17.37 -2.74 -1.91
C ALA A 43 -16.29 -2.90 -0.83
N GLY A 44 -15.33 -3.82 -1.03
CA GLY A 44 -14.18 -4.00 -0.14
C GLY A 44 -13.03 -3.01 -0.34
N LEU A 45 -12.86 -2.50 -1.58
CA LEU A 45 -11.80 -1.56 -1.93
C LEU A 45 -12.18 -0.12 -1.60
N SER A 46 -13.28 0.37 -2.19
CA SER A 46 -13.92 1.68 -1.94
C SER A 46 -12.94 2.78 -1.52
N ASP A 47 -11.89 2.96 -2.33
CA ASP A 47 -10.70 3.76 -1.99
C ASP A 47 -10.71 5.15 -2.62
N ASP A 48 -11.76 5.51 -3.37
CA ASP A 48 -11.91 6.82 -3.99
C ASP A 48 -13.36 7.33 -4.04
N ILE A 49 -13.55 8.52 -4.63
CA ILE A 49 -14.87 9.16 -4.79
C ILE A 49 -15.92 8.26 -5.46
N SER A 50 -15.55 7.31 -6.33
CA SER A 50 -16.53 6.41 -6.98
C SER A 50 -17.32 5.55 -5.99
N SER A 51 -16.85 5.49 -4.72
CA SER A 51 -17.53 4.83 -3.60
C SER A 51 -18.95 5.34 -3.33
N PHE A 52 -19.31 6.55 -3.80
CA PHE A 52 -20.69 7.08 -3.77
C PHE A 52 -21.73 6.04 -4.18
N PHE A 53 -21.45 5.24 -5.22
CA PHE A 53 -22.44 4.38 -5.85
C PHE A 53 -22.42 2.92 -5.37
N ILE A 54 -21.39 2.52 -4.59
CA ILE A 54 -21.24 1.14 -4.13
C ILE A 54 -21.27 1.07 -2.61
N ASN A 55 -20.29 1.67 -1.93
CA ASN A 55 -20.17 1.66 -0.47
C ASN A 55 -19.81 3.06 0.05
N PRO A 56 -20.76 3.83 0.59
CA PRO A 56 -20.50 5.20 1.03
C PRO A 56 -19.46 5.30 2.16
N ALA A 57 -19.14 4.22 2.88
CA ALA A 57 -18.08 4.25 3.90
C ALA A 57 -16.70 4.59 3.29
N GLY A 58 -16.45 4.26 2.02
CA GLY A 58 -15.21 4.61 1.34
C GLY A 58 -14.95 6.13 1.28
N LEU A 59 -16.02 6.93 1.34
CA LEU A 59 -15.94 8.38 1.33
C LEU A 59 -15.35 8.98 2.62
N ALA A 60 -15.10 8.19 3.67
CA ALA A 60 -14.49 8.67 4.91
C ALA A 60 -12.97 8.91 4.79
N ASN A 61 -12.31 8.32 3.78
CA ASN A 61 -10.86 8.37 3.62
C ASN A 61 -10.29 9.62 2.93
N PRO A 62 -10.95 10.22 1.91
CA PRO A 62 -10.40 11.38 1.22
C PRO A 62 -10.17 12.59 2.14
N LEU A 63 -9.00 13.21 2.02
CA LEU A 63 -8.58 14.37 2.83
C LEU A 63 -8.65 15.71 2.08
N ARG A 64 -9.05 15.68 0.81
CA ARG A 64 -9.17 16.86 -0.07
C ARG A 64 -10.43 16.75 -0.91
N TRP A 65 -10.90 17.89 -1.42
CA TRP A 65 -12.06 17.91 -2.30
C TRP A 65 -11.77 17.09 -3.57
N GLN A 66 -12.77 16.35 -4.02
CA GLN A 66 -12.68 15.48 -5.18
C GLN A 66 -13.91 15.68 -6.05
N VAL A 67 -13.73 15.54 -7.37
CA VAL A 67 -14.85 15.48 -8.30
C VAL A 67 -14.60 14.37 -9.31
N THR A 68 -15.65 13.70 -9.74
CA THR A 68 -15.60 12.79 -10.87
C THR A 68 -16.84 12.91 -11.71
N SER A 69 -16.70 12.59 -12.97
CA SER A 69 -17.79 12.47 -13.93
C SER A 69 -17.60 11.21 -14.74
N MET A 70 -18.69 10.66 -15.22
CA MET A 70 -18.69 9.50 -16.09
C MET A 70 -19.76 9.64 -17.16
N SER A 71 -19.44 9.24 -18.39
CA SER A 71 -20.38 9.13 -19.49
C SER A 71 -20.20 7.78 -20.19
N GLY A 72 -21.30 7.20 -20.63
CA GLY A 72 -21.28 6.06 -21.53
C GLY A 72 -22.57 5.93 -22.31
N LYS A 73 -22.53 5.07 -23.33
CA LYS A 73 -23.68 4.77 -24.17
C LYS A 73 -23.86 3.27 -24.30
N LEU A 74 -25.11 2.84 -24.25
CA LEU A 74 -25.55 1.50 -24.61
C LEU A 74 -26.31 1.60 -25.94
N LEU A 75 -25.99 0.72 -26.89
CA LEU A 75 -26.65 0.67 -28.22
C LEU A 75 -26.62 2.01 -28.98
N GLU A 76 -25.64 2.88 -28.72
CA GLU A 76 -25.53 4.26 -29.27
C GLU A 76 -26.66 5.24 -28.88
N GLU A 77 -27.77 4.76 -28.30
CA GLU A 77 -28.99 5.52 -28.01
C GLU A 77 -29.22 5.77 -26.52
N PHE A 78 -28.91 4.80 -25.65
CA PHE A 78 -29.11 4.92 -24.20
C PHE A 78 -27.91 5.58 -23.55
N ASN A 79 -28.12 6.74 -22.94
CA ASN A 79 -27.08 7.53 -22.29
C ASN A 79 -27.04 7.24 -20.79
N TYR A 80 -25.84 6.98 -20.28
CA TYR A 80 -25.54 6.97 -18.86
C TYR A 80 -24.62 8.14 -18.53
N LEU A 81 -24.96 8.86 -17.47
CA LEU A 81 -24.21 10.00 -16.99
C LEU A 81 -24.14 9.93 -15.46
N SER A 82 -22.97 10.15 -14.89
CA SER A 82 -22.87 10.47 -13.47
C SER A 82 -21.88 11.59 -13.21
N PHE A 83 -22.12 12.29 -12.12
CA PHE A 83 -21.27 13.34 -11.60
C PHE A 83 -21.27 13.24 -10.08
N SER A 84 -20.14 13.41 -9.43
CA SER A 84 -20.08 13.44 -7.98
C SER A 84 -18.98 14.37 -7.49
N GLY A 85 -19.26 15.06 -6.40
CA GLY A 85 -18.33 15.93 -5.70
C GLY A 85 -18.30 15.64 -4.21
N LEU A 86 -17.11 15.65 -3.62
CA LEU A 86 -16.87 15.41 -2.21
C LEU A 86 -16.15 16.60 -1.60
N TYR A 87 -16.57 17.02 -0.42
CA TYR A 87 -15.96 18.07 0.38
C TYR A 87 -15.68 17.57 1.81
N PRO A 88 -14.39 17.38 2.17
CA PRO A 88 -14.00 16.98 3.52
C PRO A 88 -14.17 18.08 4.56
N THR A 89 -14.53 17.69 5.79
CA THR A 89 -14.61 18.58 6.97
C THR A 89 -14.08 17.86 8.22
N GLU A 90 -13.83 18.61 9.31
CA GLU A 90 -13.43 18.01 10.60
C GLU A 90 -14.49 17.06 11.17
N LEU A 91 -15.76 17.25 10.81
CA LEU A 91 -16.88 16.42 11.24
C LEU A 91 -17.07 15.18 10.36
N GLY A 92 -16.24 14.97 9.35
CA GLY A 92 -16.43 13.95 8.32
C GLY A 92 -16.63 14.55 6.94
N ASN A 93 -16.89 13.70 5.96
CA ASN A 93 -16.87 14.05 4.55
C ASN A 93 -18.30 14.13 4.01
N PHE A 94 -18.62 15.26 3.38
CA PHE A 94 -19.93 15.52 2.77
C PHE A 94 -19.85 15.39 1.27
N GLY A 95 -20.85 14.75 0.68
CA GLY A 95 -20.87 14.41 -0.72
C GLY A 95 -22.19 14.72 -1.40
N LEU A 96 -22.11 15.10 -2.67
CA LEU A 96 -23.25 15.24 -3.57
C LEU A 96 -22.94 14.45 -4.85
N ALA A 97 -23.84 13.56 -5.25
CA ALA A 97 -23.71 12.82 -6.50
C ALA A 97 -25.02 12.79 -7.28
N TYR A 98 -24.89 12.66 -8.59
CA TYR A 98 -25.97 12.49 -9.55
C TYR A 98 -25.65 11.29 -10.43
N ALA A 99 -26.64 10.45 -10.67
CA ALA A 99 -26.60 9.37 -11.65
C ALA A 99 -27.88 9.41 -12.49
N GLY A 100 -27.72 9.35 -13.81
CA GLY A 100 -28.82 9.43 -14.76
C GLY A 100 -28.70 8.36 -15.83
N SER A 101 -29.83 7.82 -16.22
CA SER A 101 -29.99 7.05 -17.46
C SER A 101 -31.10 7.66 -18.29
N SER A 102 -30.88 7.80 -19.58
CA SER A 102 -31.87 8.41 -20.47
C SER A 102 -31.81 7.89 -21.89
N ILE A 103 -32.97 7.84 -22.52
CA ILE A 103 -33.14 7.68 -23.96
C ILE A 103 -34.17 8.73 -24.39
N GLY A 104 -33.91 9.42 -25.50
CA GLY A 104 -34.79 10.49 -25.96
C GLY A 104 -34.88 10.57 -27.46
N GLY A 105 -35.95 11.20 -27.95
CA GLY A 105 -36.12 11.47 -29.37
C GLY A 105 -36.61 10.28 -30.19
N ALA A 106 -37.24 9.29 -29.57
CA ALA A 106 -37.77 8.13 -30.29
C ALA A 106 -39.11 8.48 -30.94
N PHE A 107 -39.12 8.60 -32.27
CA PHE A 107 -40.35 8.85 -33.03
C PHE A 107 -41.16 7.58 -33.26
N ALA A 108 -42.48 7.72 -33.27
CA ALA A 108 -43.36 6.65 -33.69
C ALA A 108 -43.02 6.26 -35.13
N THR A 109 -42.63 4.99 -35.33
CA THR A 109 -42.20 4.49 -36.64
C THR A 109 -43.11 3.35 -37.08
N THR A 110 -43.74 3.52 -38.23
CA THR A 110 -44.56 2.49 -38.89
C THR A 110 -43.78 1.80 -40.01
N ILE A 111 -44.32 0.69 -40.52
CA ILE A 111 -43.78 0.00 -41.70
C ILE A 111 -44.78 0.30 -42.79
N GLU A 112 -44.30 0.74 -43.95
CA GLU A 112 -45.16 1.05 -45.08
C GLU A 112 -45.94 -0.20 -45.50
N ALA A 113 -47.27 -0.06 -45.61
CA ALA A 113 -48.14 -1.16 -46.00
C ALA A 113 -47.79 -1.63 -47.42
N GLY A 114 -47.47 -2.91 -47.58
CA GLY A 114 -47.07 -3.50 -48.87
C GLY A 114 -45.58 -3.46 -49.17
N SER A 115 -44.73 -2.97 -48.24
CA SER A 115 -43.27 -3.13 -48.35
C SER A 115 -42.85 -4.60 -48.25
N ASP A 116 -41.70 -4.91 -48.87
CA ASP A 116 -41.10 -6.24 -48.83
C ASP A 116 -40.82 -6.64 -47.37
N PRO A 117 -41.30 -7.80 -46.89
CA PRO A 117 -40.99 -8.29 -45.55
C PRO A 117 -39.49 -8.47 -45.28
N ASP A 118 -38.71 -8.78 -46.32
CA ASP A 118 -37.26 -8.97 -46.24
C ASP A 118 -36.48 -7.65 -46.35
N ASP A 119 -37.11 -6.58 -46.87
CA ASP A 119 -36.59 -5.21 -46.91
C ASP A 119 -37.69 -4.15 -46.60
N PRO A 120 -38.10 -4.02 -45.32
CA PRO A 120 -39.23 -3.19 -44.94
C PRO A 120 -38.89 -1.69 -45.01
N ILE A 121 -39.77 -0.91 -45.64
CA ILE A 121 -39.68 0.56 -45.65
C ILE A 121 -40.26 1.10 -44.33
N TYR A 122 -39.43 1.84 -43.59
CA TYR A 122 -39.81 2.46 -42.33
C TYR A 122 -40.31 3.90 -42.55
N VAL A 123 -41.51 4.21 -42.07
CA VAL A 123 -42.12 5.54 -42.15
C VAL A 123 -42.14 6.14 -40.74
N ILE A 124 -41.41 7.24 -40.58
CA ILE A 124 -41.35 7.99 -39.31
C ILE A 124 -42.52 8.98 -39.27
N ASP A 125 -43.30 8.95 -38.21
CA ASP A 125 -44.38 9.90 -37.98
C ASP A 125 -43.86 11.12 -37.19
N TYR A 126 -43.56 12.19 -37.91
CA TYR A 126 -43.12 13.47 -37.34
C TYR A 126 -44.26 14.33 -36.79
N SER A 127 -45.53 13.89 -36.92
CA SER A 127 -46.67 14.63 -36.35
C SER A 127 -46.88 14.37 -34.86
N GLN A 128 -46.24 13.33 -34.32
CA GLN A 128 -46.31 12.93 -32.93
C GLN A 128 -45.12 13.46 -32.13
N ASP A 129 -45.37 13.80 -30.86
CA ASP A 129 -44.30 14.15 -29.93
C ASP A 129 -43.41 12.92 -29.66
N PRO A 130 -42.08 13.05 -29.79
CA PRO A 130 -41.16 11.93 -29.63
C PRO A 130 -41.16 11.41 -28.19
N MET A 131 -41.09 10.09 -28.06
CA MET A 131 -41.00 9.44 -26.77
C MET A 131 -39.60 9.62 -26.16
N SER A 132 -39.56 9.94 -24.87
CA SER A 132 -38.32 10.07 -24.10
C SER A 132 -38.52 9.53 -22.69
N TYR A 133 -37.47 8.93 -22.14
CA TYR A 133 -37.41 8.37 -20.81
C TYR A 133 -36.16 8.89 -20.10
N TYR A 134 -36.35 9.43 -18.90
CA TYR A 134 -35.30 9.90 -18.03
C TYR A 134 -35.46 9.27 -16.65
N ASN A 135 -34.41 8.66 -16.14
CA ASN A 135 -34.33 8.15 -14.79
C ASN A 135 -33.12 8.77 -14.09
N ASN A 136 -33.40 9.57 -13.06
CA ASN A 136 -32.45 10.41 -12.36
C ASN A 136 -32.39 10.01 -10.90
N LEU A 137 -31.17 10.01 -10.37
CA LEU A 137 -30.88 9.80 -8.95
C LEU A 137 -29.98 10.94 -8.48
N LEU A 138 -30.38 11.59 -7.40
CA LEU A 138 -29.53 12.47 -6.60
C LEU A 138 -29.16 11.76 -5.30
N LEU A 139 -27.88 11.78 -4.92
CA LEU A 139 -27.39 11.26 -3.65
C LEU A 139 -26.82 12.39 -2.79
N LEU A 140 -27.26 12.44 -1.54
CA LEU A 140 -26.60 13.20 -0.47
C LEU A 140 -25.85 12.20 0.41
N SER A 141 -24.54 12.35 0.49
CA SER A 141 -23.68 11.37 1.16
C SER A 141 -22.96 11.99 2.34
N TYR A 142 -22.78 11.18 3.37
CA TYR A 142 -21.96 11.53 4.52
C TYR A 142 -21.19 10.32 4.99
N ALA A 143 -19.90 10.49 5.27
CA ALA A 143 -19.05 9.42 5.76
C ALA A 143 -18.02 9.94 6.76
N LEU A 144 -17.67 9.11 7.73
CA LEU A 144 -16.73 9.45 8.78
C LEU A 144 -15.95 8.21 9.23
N LYS A 145 -14.82 8.44 9.89
CA LYS A 145 -14.09 7.38 10.60
C LYS A 145 -14.72 7.20 11.98
N LEU A 146 -14.97 5.96 12.40
CA LEU A 146 -15.65 5.67 13.65
C LEU A 146 -14.94 6.27 14.87
N GLU A 147 -13.60 6.43 14.81
CA GLU A 147 -12.83 7.14 15.85
C GLU A 147 -13.28 8.60 16.06
N GLN A 148 -13.72 9.31 15.01
CA GLN A 148 -14.18 10.71 15.09
C GLN A 148 -15.44 10.87 15.97
N ILE A 149 -16.19 9.78 16.17
CA ILE A 149 -17.37 9.74 17.04
C ILE A 149 -17.17 8.80 18.24
N SER A 150 -15.94 8.38 18.51
CA SER A 150 -15.63 7.45 19.60
C SER A 150 -15.76 8.08 20.99
N GLU A 151 -15.87 9.40 21.09
CA GLU A 151 -16.14 10.12 22.35
C GLU A 151 -17.60 9.99 22.80
N PHE A 152 -18.51 9.52 21.93
CA PHE A 152 -19.89 9.25 22.33
C PHE A 152 -19.94 8.11 23.36
N PRO A 153 -20.66 8.26 24.48
CA PRO A 153 -20.63 7.30 25.60
C PRO A 153 -20.87 5.84 25.18
N LEU A 154 -21.79 5.61 24.23
CA LEU A 154 -22.14 4.29 23.69
C LEU A 154 -21.03 3.62 22.87
N LEU A 155 -20.16 4.40 22.23
CA LEU A 155 -19.08 3.90 21.36
C LEU A 155 -17.72 3.91 22.06
N SER A 156 -17.55 4.76 23.09
CA SER A 156 -16.28 4.96 23.79
C SER A 156 -15.76 3.70 24.49
N ASP A 157 -16.64 2.88 25.07
CA ASP A 157 -16.24 1.64 25.71
C ASP A 157 -15.92 0.54 24.69
N ALA A 158 -16.59 0.55 23.53
CA ALA A 158 -16.36 -0.41 22.46
C ALA A 158 -15.01 -0.17 21.78
N THR A 159 -14.69 1.07 21.42
CA THR A 159 -13.42 1.43 20.76
C THR A 159 -12.22 1.29 21.67
N LYS A 160 -12.38 1.43 22.99
CA LYS A 160 -11.34 1.10 23.99
C LYS A 160 -11.08 -0.40 24.11
N ARG A 161 -12.14 -1.22 24.04
CA ARG A 161 -12.04 -2.69 24.13
C ARG A 161 -11.53 -3.34 22.85
N PHE A 162 -11.84 -2.76 21.70
CA PHE A 162 -11.48 -3.28 20.39
C PHE A 162 -10.80 -2.17 19.56
N PRO A 163 -9.46 -2.05 19.63
CA PRO A 163 -8.72 -0.99 18.92
C PRO A 163 -8.95 -0.96 17.41
N LEU A 164 -9.22 -2.12 16.79
CA LEU A 164 -9.54 -2.24 15.36
C LEU A 164 -10.80 -1.47 14.95
N LEU A 165 -11.69 -1.12 15.89
CA LEU A 165 -12.89 -0.32 15.60
C LEU A 165 -12.53 1.13 15.23
N LYS A 166 -11.35 1.63 15.61
CA LYS A 166 -10.94 3.01 15.30
C LYS A 166 -10.75 3.24 13.81
N ASP A 167 -10.26 2.21 13.11
CA ASP A 167 -9.97 2.25 11.67
C ASP A 167 -11.19 1.87 10.81
N ILE A 168 -12.37 1.72 11.42
CA ILE A 168 -13.61 1.44 10.69
C ILE A 168 -14.18 2.75 10.17
N ASN A 169 -14.49 2.74 8.88
CA ASN A 169 -15.24 3.78 8.21
C ASN A 169 -16.72 3.42 8.18
N VAL A 170 -17.57 4.43 8.37
CA VAL A 170 -19.01 4.32 8.21
C VAL A 170 -19.50 5.40 7.27
N GLY A 171 -20.53 5.10 6.47
CA GLY A 171 -21.10 6.07 5.55
C GLY A 171 -22.56 5.80 5.25
N ALA A 172 -23.24 6.83 4.79
CA ALA A 172 -24.64 6.78 4.40
C ALA A 172 -24.90 7.60 3.13
N ASN A 173 -25.84 7.13 2.31
CA ASN A 173 -26.38 7.86 1.17
C ASN A 173 -27.88 8.03 1.33
N LEU A 174 -28.37 9.28 1.30
CA LEU A 174 -29.78 9.55 1.07
C LEU A 174 -30.02 9.75 -0.43
N LYS A 175 -30.88 8.92 -1.00
CA LYS A 175 -31.16 8.82 -2.43
C LYS A 175 -32.51 9.44 -2.75
N PHE A 176 -32.56 10.22 -3.82
CA PHE A 176 -33.78 10.85 -4.35
C PHE A 176 -33.92 10.48 -5.82
N PHE A 177 -34.93 9.69 -6.14
CA PHE A 177 -35.23 9.22 -7.49
C PHE A 177 -36.27 10.12 -8.16
N SER A 178 -36.07 10.35 -9.46
CA SER A 178 -37.06 10.98 -10.34
C SER A 178 -37.06 10.31 -11.70
N VAL A 179 -38.19 9.72 -12.06
CA VAL A 179 -38.45 9.12 -13.36
C VAL A 179 -39.42 10.00 -14.13
N ASN A 180 -39.13 10.23 -15.40
CA ASN A 180 -39.95 11.03 -16.31
C ASN A 180 -40.09 10.29 -17.63
N LEU A 181 -41.31 9.94 -17.99
CA LEU A 181 -41.66 9.36 -19.28
C LEU A 181 -42.55 10.35 -20.04
N THR A 182 -42.10 10.79 -21.21
CA THR A 182 -42.79 11.78 -22.06
C THR A 182 -43.00 11.22 -23.46
N GLY A 183 -44.02 11.69 -24.16
CA GLY A 183 -44.34 11.31 -25.53
C GLY A 183 -45.83 11.48 -25.80
N ASP A 184 -46.23 11.38 -27.07
CA ASP A 184 -47.64 11.49 -27.43
C ASP A 184 -48.49 10.42 -26.70
N GLY A 185 -49.65 10.84 -26.18
CA GLY A 185 -50.57 9.99 -25.41
C GLY A 185 -50.09 9.55 -24.02
N ILE A 186 -48.88 9.92 -23.58
CA ILE A 186 -48.38 9.57 -22.25
C ILE A 186 -48.86 10.60 -21.21
N THR A 187 -49.73 10.15 -20.31
CA THR A 187 -50.16 10.90 -19.12
C THR A 187 -49.73 10.18 -17.85
N GLN A 188 -49.34 10.93 -16.81
CA GLN A 188 -48.93 10.37 -15.51
C GLN A 188 -47.65 9.51 -15.51
N GLY A 189 -46.77 9.71 -16.50
CA GLY A 189 -45.50 8.99 -16.65
C GLY A 189 -44.38 9.43 -15.70
N ASN A 190 -44.63 10.41 -14.83
CA ASN A 190 -43.64 10.90 -13.87
C ASN A 190 -43.77 10.17 -12.54
N ALA A 191 -42.62 9.87 -11.92
CA ALA A 191 -42.55 9.23 -10.61
C ALA A 191 -41.39 9.77 -9.78
N SER A 192 -41.52 9.65 -8.45
CA SER A 192 -40.44 9.98 -7.51
C SER A 192 -40.39 9.00 -6.35
N GLY A 193 -39.23 8.92 -5.72
CA GLY A 193 -38.98 7.99 -4.61
C GLY A 193 -37.76 8.40 -3.81
N ASN A 194 -37.62 7.87 -2.61
CA ASN A 194 -36.47 8.13 -1.75
C ASN A 194 -35.95 6.84 -1.14
N GLU A 195 -34.65 6.81 -0.88
CA GLU A 195 -33.99 5.61 -0.39
C GLU A 195 -32.74 5.88 0.44
N LEU A 196 -32.24 4.87 1.17
CA LEU A 196 -31.09 4.98 2.05
C LEU A 196 -30.11 3.83 1.81
N ASP A 197 -28.83 4.16 1.62
CA ASP A 197 -27.76 3.17 1.69
C ASP A 197 -26.95 3.38 2.96
N LEU A 198 -26.52 2.28 3.58
CA LEU A 198 -25.66 2.27 4.76
C LEU A 198 -24.45 1.39 4.52
N GLY A 199 -23.26 1.98 4.65
CA GLY A 199 -21.99 1.36 4.37
C GLY A 199 -21.10 1.26 5.61
N ILE A 200 -20.28 0.21 5.64
CA ILE A 200 -19.19 0.01 6.58
C ILE A 200 -17.97 -0.52 5.81
N GLN A 201 -16.79 -0.10 6.22
CA GLN A 201 -15.54 -0.57 5.63
C GLN A 201 -14.43 -0.54 6.68
N GLY A 202 -13.48 -1.45 6.62
CA GLY A 202 -12.33 -1.38 7.50
C GLY A 202 -11.16 -2.26 7.06
N PRO A 203 -9.99 -2.06 7.69
CA PRO A 203 -8.89 -2.99 7.55
C PRO A 203 -9.19 -4.31 8.27
N THR A 204 -8.43 -5.35 7.94
CA THR A 204 -8.33 -6.55 8.75
C THR A 204 -7.06 -6.53 9.59
N SER A 205 -6.84 -7.55 10.43
CA SER A 205 -5.55 -7.76 11.10
C SER A 205 -4.40 -8.02 10.12
N TYR A 206 -4.70 -8.33 8.86
CA TYR A 206 -3.74 -8.45 7.78
C TYR A 206 -3.69 -7.15 6.98
N PRO A 207 -2.57 -6.42 6.97
CA PRO A 207 -2.50 -5.12 6.29
C PRO A 207 -2.83 -5.19 4.79
N TRP A 208 -2.58 -6.33 4.15
CA TRP A 208 -2.84 -6.58 2.73
C TRP A 208 -4.28 -6.92 2.37
N LEU A 209 -5.20 -6.92 3.35
CA LEU A 209 -6.59 -7.29 3.16
C LEU A 209 -7.53 -6.26 3.82
N THR A 210 -8.44 -5.72 3.02
CA THR A 210 -9.54 -4.87 3.46
C THR A 210 -10.88 -5.54 3.18
N TRP A 211 -11.88 -5.14 3.95
CA TRP A 211 -13.25 -5.62 3.81
C TRP A 211 -14.23 -4.44 3.80
N GLY A 212 -15.39 -4.66 3.22
CA GLY A 212 -16.48 -3.71 3.25
C GLY A 212 -17.82 -4.39 3.09
N ALA A 213 -18.86 -3.76 3.61
CA ALA A 213 -20.23 -4.20 3.45
C ALA A 213 -21.15 -2.99 3.28
N THR A 214 -22.21 -3.15 2.51
CA THR A 214 -23.22 -2.11 2.31
C THR A 214 -24.59 -2.73 2.17
N ILE A 215 -25.56 -2.16 2.87
CA ILE A 215 -26.96 -2.41 2.57
C ILE A 215 -27.42 -1.26 1.69
N GLN A 216 -27.68 -1.55 0.42
CA GLN A 216 -28.33 -0.64 -0.49
C GLN A 216 -29.84 -0.83 -0.43
N ASN A 217 -30.59 0.26 -0.57
CA ASN A 217 -32.04 0.26 -0.49
C ASN A 217 -32.59 -0.27 0.86
N ALA A 218 -32.11 0.32 1.96
CA ALA A 218 -32.40 -0.13 3.32
C ALA A 218 -33.77 0.32 3.88
N LEU A 219 -34.45 1.31 3.30
CA LEU A 219 -35.74 1.79 3.79
C LEU A 219 -36.84 0.75 3.54
N THR A 220 -37.78 0.72 4.48
CA THR A 220 -39.02 -0.03 4.31
C THR A 220 -39.98 0.74 3.41
N THR A 221 -40.94 0.03 2.81
CA THR A 221 -42.00 0.62 1.95
C THR A 221 -42.86 1.70 2.64
N ALA A 222 -42.86 1.73 3.98
CA ALA A 222 -43.57 2.73 4.79
C ALA A 222 -42.76 4.03 4.99
N MET A 223 -41.43 3.98 4.88
CA MET A 223 -40.53 5.12 5.09
C MET A 223 -39.91 5.65 3.79
N GLY A 224 -40.00 4.86 2.72
CA GLY A 224 -39.30 5.03 1.44
C GLY A 224 -39.40 3.72 0.68
N GLY A 225 -38.34 3.25 0.03
CA GLY A 225 -38.28 1.89 -0.53
C GLY A 225 -39.09 1.69 -1.81
N LYS A 226 -39.64 2.78 -2.37
CA LYS A 226 -40.51 2.74 -3.53
C LYS A 226 -40.46 3.99 -4.37
N LEU A 227 -40.76 3.79 -5.65
CA LEU A 227 -41.00 4.79 -6.66
C LEU A 227 -42.53 4.89 -6.86
N VAL A 228 -43.09 6.09 -6.75
CA VAL A 228 -44.54 6.33 -6.84
C VAL A 228 -44.84 7.19 -8.07
N TYR A 229 -45.63 6.65 -8.99
CA TYR A 229 -46.07 7.33 -10.20
C TYR A 229 -47.26 8.24 -9.91
N GLN A 230 -47.48 9.24 -10.76
CA GLN A 230 -48.65 10.12 -10.69
C GLN A 230 -49.99 9.36 -10.81
N SER A 231 -49.98 8.16 -11.39
CA SER A 231 -51.13 7.25 -11.44
C SER A 231 -51.45 6.55 -10.13
N GLY A 232 -50.56 6.67 -9.13
CA GLY A 232 -50.61 5.89 -7.88
C GLY A 232 -50.00 4.49 -8.01
N TRP A 233 -49.46 4.12 -9.18
CA TRP A 233 -48.68 2.90 -9.34
C TRP A 233 -47.38 2.98 -8.53
N GLU A 234 -46.98 1.86 -7.91
CA GLU A 234 -45.77 1.77 -7.10
C GLU A 234 -44.83 0.68 -7.64
N GLU A 235 -43.54 1.00 -7.69
CA GLU A 235 -42.45 0.05 -7.94
C GLU A 235 -41.50 0.06 -6.75
N HIS A 236 -40.93 -1.08 -6.38
CA HIS A 236 -40.12 -1.21 -5.18
C HIS A 236 -38.64 -1.34 -5.50
N TYR A 237 -37.79 -0.70 -4.69
CA TYR A 237 -36.35 -0.93 -4.77
C TYR A 237 -35.97 -2.11 -3.88
N PRO A 238 -35.45 -3.20 -4.43
CA PRO A 238 -35.07 -4.35 -3.62
C PRO A 238 -33.87 -4.02 -2.73
N ALA A 239 -33.95 -4.42 -1.47
CA ALA A 239 -32.86 -4.28 -0.51
C ALA A 239 -31.72 -5.24 -0.88
N LEU A 240 -30.52 -4.71 -1.04
CA LEU A 240 -29.35 -5.45 -1.52
C LEU A 240 -28.23 -5.38 -0.50
N LEU A 241 -27.81 -6.54 0.01
CA LEU A 241 -26.61 -6.66 0.82
C LEU A 241 -25.42 -6.93 -0.10
N LYS A 242 -24.46 -6.01 -0.10
CA LYS A 242 -23.16 -6.17 -0.76
C LYS A 242 -22.10 -6.44 0.29
N VAL A 243 -21.26 -7.44 0.08
CA VAL A 243 -20.09 -7.72 0.93
C VAL A 243 -18.88 -7.92 0.03
N GLY A 244 -17.79 -7.23 0.33
CA GLY A 244 -16.59 -7.21 -0.50
C GLY A 244 -15.30 -7.39 0.27
N LEU A 245 -14.33 -7.99 -0.40
CA LEU A 245 -12.94 -8.08 0.03
C LEU A 245 -12.04 -7.50 -1.06
N ALA A 246 -11.02 -6.77 -0.65
CA ALA A 246 -9.95 -6.35 -1.55
C ALA A 246 -8.60 -6.74 -0.95
N THR A 247 -7.79 -7.40 -1.77
CA THR A 247 -6.44 -7.81 -1.40
C THR A 247 -5.41 -7.09 -2.27
N ASN A 248 -4.39 -6.55 -1.60
CA ASN A 248 -3.22 -6.00 -2.25
C ASN A 248 -2.14 -7.09 -2.33
N ILE A 249 -2.03 -7.73 -3.48
CA ILE A 249 -1.12 -8.87 -3.69
C ILE A 249 0.31 -8.36 -3.81
N ILE A 250 0.53 -7.32 -4.62
CA ILE A 250 1.84 -6.74 -4.90
C ILE A 250 1.75 -5.23 -4.70
N GLY A 251 2.71 -4.62 -4.02
CA GLY A 251 2.74 -3.18 -3.87
C GLY A 251 3.72 -2.69 -2.81
N ARG A 252 3.85 -1.37 -2.68
CA ARG A 252 4.81 -0.72 -1.78
C ARG A 252 4.51 -0.89 -0.30
N LYS A 253 3.25 -0.67 0.09
CA LYS A 253 2.79 -0.68 1.47
C LYS A 253 1.53 -1.51 1.57
N ASN A 254 1.35 -2.18 2.70
CA ASN A 254 0.15 -2.97 2.97
C ASN A 254 -0.13 -3.98 1.84
N ALA A 255 0.91 -4.61 1.31
CA ALA A 255 0.81 -5.62 0.25
C ALA A 255 1.38 -6.95 0.75
N LEU A 256 0.92 -8.05 0.16
CA LEU A 256 1.43 -9.39 0.48
C LEU A 256 2.91 -9.52 0.06
N TYR A 257 3.29 -8.90 -1.06
CA TYR A 257 4.65 -8.84 -1.56
C TYR A 257 5.07 -7.42 -1.94
N GLY A 258 6.25 -6.99 -1.50
CA GLY A 258 6.86 -5.71 -1.89
C GLY A 258 7.55 -5.81 -3.24
N PHE A 259 7.07 -5.09 -4.25
CA PHE A 259 7.71 -5.04 -5.58
C PHE A 259 7.35 -3.75 -6.32
N GLU A 260 8.26 -2.78 -6.33
CA GLU A 260 8.07 -1.51 -7.03
C GLU A 260 8.56 -1.59 -8.49
N PRO A 261 7.94 -0.84 -9.42
CA PRO A 261 6.86 0.13 -9.25
C PRO A 261 5.43 -0.47 -9.36
N HIS A 262 5.29 -1.80 -9.26
CA HIS A 262 4.03 -2.46 -9.58
C HIS A 262 3.07 -2.52 -8.38
N THR A 263 1.80 -2.23 -8.62
CA THR A 263 0.71 -2.55 -7.68
C THR A 263 -0.25 -3.54 -8.30
N LEU A 264 -0.64 -4.58 -7.57
CA LEU A 264 -1.60 -5.59 -8.02
C LEU A 264 -2.66 -5.82 -6.96
N LYS A 265 -3.91 -5.48 -7.29
CA LYS A 265 -5.07 -5.70 -6.42
C LYS A 265 -5.99 -6.75 -7.02
N PHE A 266 -6.53 -7.59 -6.15
CA PHE A 266 -7.62 -8.51 -6.47
C PHE A 266 -8.83 -8.21 -5.59
N LEU A 267 -10.02 -8.27 -6.18
CA LEU A 267 -11.28 -7.90 -5.57
C LEU A 267 -12.31 -9.00 -5.77
N ILE A 268 -13.09 -9.24 -4.73
CA ILE A 268 -14.26 -10.11 -4.78
C ILE A 268 -15.39 -9.48 -3.99
N ASP A 269 -16.53 -9.29 -4.64
CA ASP A 269 -17.76 -8.87 -3.99
C ASP A 269 -18.87 -9.91 -4.21
N LEU A 270 -19.80 -9.95 -3.25
CA LEU A 270 -21.01 -10.77 -3.28
C LEU A 270 -22.22 -9.88 -3.05
N ASP A 271 -23.19 -10.03 -3.93
CA ASP A 271 -24.47 -9.34 -3.91
C ASP A 271 -25.58 -10.33 -3.53
N TYR A 272 -26.31 -10.02 -2.45
CA TYR A 272 -27.42 -10.83 -1.95
C TYR A 272 -28.68 -9.98 -1.78
N GLU A 273 -29.74 -10.35 -2.50
CA GLU A 273 -31.00 -9.61 -2.46
C GLU A 273 -31.85 -10.04 -1.26
N LEU A 274 -31.94 -9.18 -0.25
CA LEU A 274 -32.61 -9.45 1.03
C LEU A 274 -34.12 -9.65 0.84
N SER A 275 -34.72 -8.93 -0.10
CA SER A 275 -36.15 -9.03 -0.45
C SER A 275 -36.50 -10.31 -1.22
N ARG A 276 -35.52 -10.98 -1.83
CA ARG A 276 -35.72 -12.16 -2.69
C ARG A 276 -34.74 -13.27 -2.31
N SER A 277 -34.87 -13.77 -1.09
CA SER A 277 -34.00 -14.82 -0.52
C SER A 277 -34.00 -16.15 -1.27
N THR A 278 -34.91 -16.36 -2.24
CA THR A 278 -34.93 -17.53 -3.12
C THR A 278 -33.96 -17.40 -4.30
N LEU A 279 -33.47 -16.19 -4.60
CA LEU A 279 -32.45 -15.99 -5.61
C LEU A 279 -31.07 -16.32 -5.05
N PRO A 280 -30.20 -16.98 -5.84
CA PRO A 280 -28.81 -17.17 -5.43
C PRO A 280 -28.07 -15.82 -5.37
N PRO A 281 -27.08 -15.69 -4.48
CA PRO A 281 -26.17 -14.56 -4.53
C PRO A 281 -25.37 -14.59 -5.83
N ILE A 282 -25.06 -13.41 -6.35
CA ILE A 282 -24.18 -13.21 -7.52
C ILE A 282 -22.85 -12.64 -7.06
N TYR A 283 -21.77 -12.95 -7.79
CA TYR A 283 -20.44 -12.47 -7.45
C TYR A 283 -19.83 -11.57 -8.50
N HIS A 284 -18.95 -10.70 -8.06
CA HIS A 284 -18.19 -9.77 -8.88
C HIS A 284 -16.71 -10.00 -8.61
N LEU A 285 -15.90 -10.10 -9.66
CA LEU A 285 -14.46 -10.29 -9.56
C LEU A 285 -13.75 -9.17 -10.30
N GLY A 286 -12.75 -8.59 -9.65
CA GLY A 286 -11.97 -7.50 -10.20
C GLY A 286 -10.48 -7.71 -10.00
N LEU A 287 -9.70 -7.25 -10.97
CA LEU A 287 -8.25 -7.22 -10.88
C LEU A 287 -7.76 -5.88 -11.42
N GLU A 288 -6.97 -5.17 -10.62
CA GLU A 288 -6.37 -3.87 -10.99
C GLU A 288 -4.86 -4.00 -10.88
N TRP A 289 -4.17 -3.83 -12.01
CA TRP A 289 -2.72 -3.86 -12.11
C TRP A 289 -2.20 -2.50 -12.53
N GLU A 290 -1.36 -1.90 -11.70
CA GLU A 290 -0.66 -0.65 -11.99
C GLU A 290 0.81 -0.99 -12.25
N PRO A 291 1.23 -1.21 -13.51
CA PRO A 291 2.64 -1.50 -13.80
C PRO A 291 3.58 -0.31 -13.55
N MET A 292 3.04 0.89 -13.47
CA MET A 292 3.71 2.14 -13.15
C MET A 292 2.68 3.15 -12.65
N GLU A 293 3.11 4.21 -11.96
CA GLU A 293 2.18 5.19 -11.34
C GLU A 293 1.19 5.86 -12.31
N LEU A 294 1.52 5.93 -13.60
CA LEU A 294 0.71 6.63 -14.60
C LEU A 294 -0.39 5.75 -15.22
N VAL A 295 -0.29 4.42 -15.10
CA VAL A 295 -1.12 3.49 -15.88
C VAL A 295 -1.71 2.43 -14.95
N ALA A 296 -3.02 2.22 -15.05
CA ALA A 296 -3.73 1.10 -14.46
C ALA A 296 -4.39 0.26 -15.56
N ILE A 297 -4.32 -1.06 -15.45
CA ILE A 297 -4.97 -2.03 -16.34
C ILE A 297 -5.94 -2.84 -15.48
N ARG A 298 -7.16 -3.01 -15.97
CA ARG A 298 -8.25 -3.64 -15.22
C ARG A 298 -8.91 -4.72 -16.04
N VAL A 299 -9.25 -5.82 -15.38
CA VAL A 299 -10.08 -6.88 -15.92
C VAL A 299 -11.05 -7.34 -14.83
N GLY A 300 -12.21 -7.83 -15.23
CA GLY A 300 -13.20 -8.30 -14.27
C GLY A 300 -14.30 -9.17 -14.88
N ILE A 301 -15.07 -9.77 -13.98
CA ILE A 301 -16.27 -10.55 -14.28
C ILE A 301 -17.39 -9.96 -13.43
N ASP A 302 -18.44 -9.47 -14.08
CA ASP A 302 -19.67 -8.98 -13.46
C ASP A 302 -20.76 -10.04 -13.68
N GLN A 303 -21.26 -10.66 -12.61
CA GLN A 303 -22.38 -11.57 -12.73
C GLN A 303 -23.72 -10.84 -12.74
N GLU A 304 -24.60 -11.26 -13.62
CA GLU A 304 -25.96 -10.72 -13.68
C GLU A 304 -27.00 -11.85 -13.73
N MET A 305 -28.04 -11.73 -12.89
CA MET A 305 -29.22 -12.57 -13.01
C MET A 305 -30.02 -12.19 -14.26
N VAL A 306 -30.03 -13.07 -15.26
CA VAL A 306 -30.84 -12.91 -16.48
C VAL A 306 -32.25 -13.43 -16.26
N THR A 307 -32.38 -14.52 -15.53
CA THR A 307 -33.67 -15.07 -15.05
C THR A 307 -33.46 -15.67 -13.66
N ALA A 308 -34.53 -16.06 -12.96
CA ALA A 308 -34.41 -16.74 -11.66
C ALA A 308 -33.56 -18.03 -11.66
N SER A 309 -33.28 -18.60 -12.83
CA SER A 309 -32.49 -19.83 -12.98
C SER A 309 -31.25 -19.67 -13.88
N ASN A 310 -30.98 -18.47 -14.38
CA ASN A 310 -29.88 -18.21 -15.31
C ASN A 310 -29.06 -17.01 -14.85
N ILE A 311 -27.76 -17.22 -14.65
CA ILE A 311 -26.77 -16.21 -14.30
C ILE A 311 -25.81 -16.09 -15.47
N ALA A 312 -25.64 -14.89 -15.98
CA ALA A 312 -24.64 -14.59 -16.99
C ALA A 312 -23.36 -14.04 -16.36
N ASN A 313 -22.23 -14.30 -17.03
CA ASN A 313 -20.93 -13.72 -16.68
C ASN A 313 -20.56 -12.70 -17.75
N ASN A 314 -20.52 -11.43 -17.38
CA ASN A 314 -20.15 -10.33 -18.26
C ASN A 314 -18.65 -10.03 -18.09
N LEU A 315 -17.87 -10.12 -19.17
CA LEU A 315 -16.46 -9.74 -19.14
C LEU A 315 -16.33 -8.22 -19.15
N THR A 316 -15.41 -7.72 -18.33
CA THR A 316 -15.07 -6.30 -18.28
C THR A 316 -13.57 -6.09 -18.43
N THR A 317 -13.21 -4.98 -19.07
CA THR A 317 -11.82 -4.53 -19.14
C THR A 317 -11.76 -3.02 -18.97
N GLY A 318 -10.61 -2.49 -18.57
CA GLY A 318 -10.45 -1.05 -18.45
C GLY A 318 -9.00 -0.61 -18.37
N VAL A 319 -8.79 0.67 -18.63
CA VAL A 319 -7.50 1.34 -18.52
C VAL A 319 -7.68 2.65 -17.76
N GLY A 320 -6.81 2.91 -16.80
CA GLY A 320 -6.70 4.19 -16.10
C GLY A 320 -5.42 4.90 -16.47
N LEU A 321 -5.49 6.19 -16.73
CA LEU A 321 -4.35 7.07 -16.97
C LEU A 321 -4.37 8.19 -15.93
N THR A 322 -3.31 8.27 -15.13
CA THR A 322 -3.17 9.26 -14.06
C THR A 322 -2.10 10.27 -14.44
N SER A 323 -2.40 11.56 -14.31
CA SER A 323 -1.43 12.64 -14.52
C SER A 323 -1.71 13.79 -13.56
N GLY A 324 -0.79 14.05 -12.64
CA GLY A 324 -1.05 14.98 -11.53
C GLY A 324 -2.28 14.53 -10.73
N ASP A 325 -3.17 15.47 -10.42
CA ASP A 325 -4.43 15.18 -9.70
C ASP A 325 -5.57 14.71 -10.61
N PHE A 326 -5.31 14.55 -11.92
CA PHE A 326 -6.31 14.05 -12.86
C PHE A 326 -6.15 12.55 -13.09
N ARG A 327 -7.29 11.86 -13.17
CA ARG A 327 -7.37 10.47 -13.63
C ARG A 327 -8.43 10.33 -14.70
N PHE A 328 -8.04 9.79 -15.84
CA PHE A 328 -8.94 9.37 -16.89
C PHE A 328 -9.10 7.85 -16.84
N ASP A 329 -10.33 7.37 -16.78
CA ASP A 329 -10.63 5.94 -16.78
C ASP A 329 -11.49 5.59 -17.99
N TYR A 330 -11.12 4.53 -18.68
CA TYR A 330 -11.89 3.91 -19.74
C TYR A 330 -12.29 2.49 -19.29
N ALA A 331 -13.50 2.08 -19.62
CA ALA A 331 -13.94 0.69 -19.47
C ALA A 331 -14.78 0.22 -20.65
N TYR A 332 -14.60 -1.06 -20.94
CA TYR A 332 -15.46 -1.87 -21.78
C TYR A 332 -16.19 -2.89 -20.90
N HIS A 333 -17.50 -3.04 -21.12
CA HIS A 333 -18.34 -3.93 -20.33
C HIS A 333 -19.32 -4.67 -21.26
N GLN A 334 -19.32 -6.00 -21.20
CA GLN A 334 -20.22 -6.83 -22.01
C GLN A 334 -21.59 -6.97 -21.34
N PHE A 335 -22.66 -7.04 -22.12
CA PHE A 335 -23.98 -7.41 -21.61
C PHE A 335 -24.50 -8.64 -22.31
N TYR A 336 -24.77 -9.69 -21.54
CA TYR A 336 -25.38 -10.91 -22.05
C TYR A 336 -26.70 -10.67 -22.80
N GLY A 337 -27.51 -9.71 -22.35
CA GLY A 337 -28.78 -9.34 -22.99
C GLY A 337 -28.64 -8.56 -24.30
N ALA A 338 -27.43 -8.11 -24.64
CA ALA A 338 -27.14 -7.32 -25.84
C ALA A 338 -25.84 -7.80 -26.53
N PRO A 339 -25.79 -9.07 -26.99
CA PRO A 339 -24.60 -9.62 -27.61
C PRO A 339 -24.29 -8.90 -28.94
N GLY A 340 -23.02 -8.49 -29.12
CA GLY A 340 -22.56 -7.77 -30.31
C GLY A 340 -22.68 -6.24 -30.22
N VAL A 341 -23.00 -5.70 -29.04
CA VAL A 341 -23.03 -4.27 -28.77
C VAL A 341 -21.83 -3.90 -27.92
N ASP A 342 -20.95 -3.07 -28.47
CA ASP A 342 -19.76 -2.61 -27.75
C ASP A 342 -20.11 -1.43 -26.85
N ASN A 343 -19.96 -1.61 -25.52
CA ASN A 343 -20.31 -0.58 -24.54
C ASN A 343 -19.06 0.00 -23.92
N HIS A 344 -18.93 1.31 -24.10
CA HIS A 344 -17.75 2.07 -23.72
C HIS A 344 -18.14 3.13 -22.71
N PHE A 345 -17.34 3.20 -21.65
CA PHE A 345 -17.56 4.10 -20.53
C PHE A 345 -16.28 4.88 -20.27
N PHE A 346 -16.44 6.18 -20.04
CA PHE A 346 -15.35 7.10 -19.80
C PHE A 346 -15.61 7.85 -18.51
N SER A 347 -14.59 7.97 -17.67
CA SER A 347 -14.62 8.80 -16.49
C SER A 347 -13.46 9.77 -16.47
N LEU A 348 -13.74 10.99 -16.01
CA LEU A 348 -12.72 11.97 -15.71
C LEU A 348 -12.85 12.40 -14.27
N SER A 349 -11.76 12.28 -13.55
CA SER A 349 -11.71 12.57 -12.13
C SER A 349 -10.60 13.55 -11.79
N TYR A 350 -10.84 14.34 -10.75
CA TYR A 350 -9.89 15.28 -10.19
C TYR A 350 -9.81 15.11 -8.66
N GLY A 351 -8.60 15.24 -8.12
CA GLY A 351 -8.32 15.12 -6.69
C GLY A 351 -8.19 13.66 -6.22
N ILE A 352 -8.30 12.68 -7.12
CA ILE A 352 -8.07 11.25 -6.86
C ILE A 352 -6.58 10.89 -6.99
N SER A 353 -5.74 11.73 -6.41
CA SER A 353 -4.36 11.33 -6.16
C SER A 353 -4.40 10.19 -5.12
N PRO A 354 -3.65 9.07 -5.32
CA PRO A 354 -3.61 7.97 -4.36
C PRO A 354 -3.42 8.52 -2.95
N ALA A 355 -4.03 7.89 -1.93
CA ALA A 355 -3.94 8.36 -0.55
C ALA A 355 -2.48 8.57 -0.08
N GLU A 356 -1.47 7.94 -0.70
CA GLU A 356 -0.04 8.22 -0.44
C GLU A 356 0.48 9.57 -0.99
N ARG A 357 -0.25 10.23 -1.90
CA ARG A 357 0.00 11.61 -2.30
C ARG A 357 -0.62 12.64 -1.35
N VAL A 358 -1.37 12.20 -0.33
CA VAL A 358 -1.41 12.97 0.91
C VAL A 358 -0.22 12.47 1.71
N LYS A 359 0.91 13.11 1.46
CA LYS A 359 2.10 12.91 2.28
C LYS A 359 1.69 13.27 3.70
N ASP A 360 1.49 12.29 4.57
CA ASP A 360 1.41 12.44 6.03
C ASP A 360 2.75 12.92 6.64
N HIS A 361 3.57 13.61 5.85
CA HIS A 361 4.86 14.14 6.21
C HIS A 361 5.06 15.44 5.43
N LEU A 362 5.20 16.57 6.13
CA LEU A 362 5.56 17.85 5.51
C LEU A 362 6.93 17.82 4.83
N ILE A 363 7.67 16.70 4.95
CA ILE A 363 8.95 16.45 4.30
C ILE A 363 8.93 15.05 3.66
N SER A 364 9.24 14.96 2.37
CA SER A 364 9.65 13.72 1.71
C SER A 364 11.17 13.60 1.80
N ALA A 365 11.67 13.37 3.01
CA ALA A 365 13.02 12.92 3.26
C ALA A 365 12.85 11.69 4.14
N PRO A 366 13.51 10.56 3.85
CA PRO A 366 13.32 9.35 4.63
C PRO A 366 13.70 9.62 6.09
N ASP A 367 12.69 9.72 6.97
CA ASP A 367 12.91 9.63 8.41
C ASP A 367 13.33 8.21 8.72
N LYS A 368 14.17 8.06 9.73
CA LYS A 368 14.80 6.79 10.08
C LYS A 368 15.66 6.21 8.94
N LEU A 369 16.29 7.08 8.15
CA LEU A 369 17.20 6.66 7.08
C LEU A 369 18.54 6.22 7.65
N THR A 370 19.04 5.09 7.17
CA THR A 370 20.46 4.73 7.24
C THR A 370 21.12 4.97 5.89
N THR A 371 22.24 5.68 5.86
CA THR A 371 22.96 6.01 4.62
C THR A 371 24.47 6.09 4.84
N THR A 372 25.25 5.99 3.78
CA THR A 372 26.70 6.27 3.79
C THR A 372 27.05 7.66 3.24
N LEU A 373 26.06 8.38 2.70
CA LEU A 373 26.25 9.68 2.08
C LEU A 373 26.60 10.74 3.12
N ALA A 374 27.51 11.65 2.75
CA ALA A 374 27.91 12.77 3.59
C ALA A 374 26.88 13.90 3.64
N ALA A 375 25.93 13.92 2.71
CA ALA A 375 24.83 14.86 2.66
C ALA A 375 23.61 14.21 2.00
N VAL A 376 22.42 14.71 2.34
CA VAL A 376 21.15 14.26 1.77
C VAL A 376 20.30 15.45 1.35
N ASP A 377 19.45 15.25 0.35
CA ASP A 377 18.42 16.21 0.00
C ASP A 377 17.27 16.11 1.01
N VAL A 378 16.90 17.23 1.62
CA VAL A 378 15.72 17.38 2.44
C VAL A 378 14.71 18.22 1.66
N GLU A 379 13.59 17.62 1.26
CA GLU A 379 12.57 18.24 0.42
C GLU A 379 11.17 18.06 1.01
N GLY A 380 10.27 19.03 0.81
CA GLY A 380 8.96 19.05 1.43
C GLY A 380 8.05 20.16 0.92
N ALA A 381 6.88 20.34 1.55
CA ALA A 381 5.93 21.40 1.20
C ALA A 381 5.21 21.94 2.45
N ALA A 382 5.01 23.25 2.50
CA ALA A 382 4.20 23.92 3.51
C ALA A 382 2.71 23.79 3.13
N VAL A 383 2.06 22.77 3.67
CA VAL A 383 0.65 22.44 3.37
C VAL A 383 -0.32 23.40 4.05
N ASP A 384 0.02 23.91 5.24
CA ASP A 384 -0.78 24.92 5.94
C ASP A 384 -0.55 26.31 5.31
N PRO A 385 -1.59 26.97 4.77
CA PRO A 385 -1.47 28.27 4.11
C PRO A 385 -1.03 29.41 5.04
N ARG A 386 -1.03 29.20 6.37
CA ARG A 386 -0.49 30.15 7.34
C ARG A 386 1.03 30.12 7.38
N ILE A 387 1.67 29.04 6.96
CA ILE A 387 3.13 28.90 6.92
C ILE A 387 3.66 29.70 5.72
N THR A 388 4.51 30.68 6.01
CA THR A 388 5.14 31.55 4.99
C THR A 388 6.67 31.49 5.04
N ASP A 389 7.22 30.84 6.05
CA ASP A 389 8.66 30.71 6.30
C ASP A 389 8.95 29.30 6.80
N VAL A 390 9.82 28.55 6.10
CA VAL A 390 10.28 27.22 6.51
C VAL A 390 11.75 27.30 6.87
N ARG A 391 12.12 26.66 7.99
CA ARG A 391 13.49 26.57 8.47
C ARG A 391 13.89 25.14 8.73
N ILE A 392 15.13 24.80 8.43
CA ILE A 392 15.75 23.52 8.78
C ILE A 392 16.91 23.82 9.72
N ASN A 393 16.88 23.26 10.93
CA ASN A 393 17.81 23.59 12.01
C ASN A 393 17.94 25.11 12.22
N LYS A 394 16.80 25.82 12.21
CA LYS A 394 16.68 27.29 12.32
C LYS A 394 17.26 28.08 11.14
N ILE A 395 17.76 27.42 10.08
CA ILE A 395 18.23 28.07 8.86
C ILE A 395 17.07 28.14 7.87
N LYS A 396 16.74 29.36 7.41
CA LYS A 396 15.67 29.59 6.45
C LYS A 396 15.96 28.93 5.11
N VAL A 397 14.95 28.26 4.55
CA VAL A 397 14.98 27.62 3.23
C VAL A 397 14.04 28.36 2.28
N ALA A 398 14.42 28.46 1.00
CA ALA A 398 13.58 29.08 0.00
C ALA A 398 12.35 28.19 -0.32
N LEU A 399 11.18 28.83 -0.42
CA LEU A 399 9.94 28.20 -0.86
C LEU A 399 9.68 28.52 -2.33
N SER A 400 9.19 27.54 -3.08
CA SER A 400 8.72 27.70 -4.45
C SER A 400 7.36 28.43 -4.48
N ALA A 401 6.91 28.82 -5.68
CA ALA A 401 5.57 29.39 -5.87
C ALA A 401 4.43 28.42 -5.47
N ARG A 402 4.73 27.12 -5.31
CA ARG A 402 3.81 26.08 -4.84
C ARG A 402 4.01 25.74 -3.35
N ALA A 403 4.74 26.58 -2.62
CA ALA A 403 5.09 26.37 -1.21
C ALA A 403 5.93 25.11 -0.95
N GLU A 404 6.73 24.67 -1.92
CA GLU A 404 7.64 23.53 -1.79
C GLU A 404 9.07 23.99 -1.44
N PHE A 405 9.84 23.20 -0.72
CA PHE A 405 11.25 23.46 -0.44
C PHE A 405 12.12 22.24 -0.76
N LYS A 406 13.39 22.50 -1.09
CA LYS A 406 14.44 21.49 -1.25
C LYS A 406 15.78 22.09 -0.85
N THR A 407 16.51 21.43 0.04
CA THR A 407 17.86 21.84 0.46
C THR A 407 18.74 20.65 0.76
N GLN A 408 20.01 20.75 0.43
CA GLN A 408 21.00 19.73 0.77
C GLN A 408 21.51 19.98 2.19
N THR A 409 21.56 18.93 3.01
CA THR A 409 22.03 19.02 4.41
C THR A 409 23.13 18.01 4.68
N SER A 410 24.21 18.47 5.30
CA SER A 410 25.35 17.63 5.68
C SER A 410 25.04 16.74 6.88
N LEU A 411 25.51 15.50 6.83
CA LEU A 411 25.39 14.51 7.89
C LEU A 411 26.75 14.29 8.55
N ASN A 412 26.80 14.29 9.88
CA ASN A 412 27.95 13.79 10.64
C ASN A 412 27.92 12.26 10.68
N VAL A 413 29.06 11.60 10.81
CA VAL A 413 29.08 10.15 11.05
C VAL A 413 28.33 9.84 12.35
N GLY A 414 27.48 8.81 12.32
CA GLY A 414 26.61 8.45 13.43
C GLY A 414 25.20 9.05 13.30
N LYS A 415 24.56 9.25 14.45
CA LYS A 415 23.18 9.73 14.55
C LYS A 415 23.09 11.23 14.29
N ASN A 416 22.12 11.64 13.48
CA ASN A 416 21.82 13.02 13.12
C ASN A 416 20.33 13.30 13.31
N VAL A 417 20.00 14.50 13.80
CA VAL A 417 18.62 15.02 13.81
C VAL A 417 18.57 16.35 13.12
N PHE A 418 17.58 16.51 12.26
CA PHE A 418 17.19 17.78 11.68
C PHE A 418 15.79 18.13 12.16
N VAL A 419 15.59 19.39 12.55
CA VAL A 419 14.25 19.90 12.88
C VAL A 419 13.81 20.79 11.73
N VAL A 420 12.67 20.48 11.14
CA VAL A 420 12.04 21.28 10.11
C VAL A 420 10.88 22.02 10.73
N GLU A 421 10.90 23.34 10.66
CA GLU A 421 9.99 24.23 11.36
C GLU A 421 9.25 25.14 10.37
N GLY A 422 7.94 25.27 10.51
CA GLY A 422 7.10 26.19 9.75
C GLY A 422 6.62 27.36 10.60
N TYR A 423 6.79 28.59 10.10
CA TYR A 423 6.42 29.83 10.78
C TYR A 423 5.42 30.67 9.97
N ASP A 424 4.56 31.40 10.67
CA ASP A 424 3.67 32.39 10.06
C ASP A 424 4.38 33.71 9.71
N ASN A 425 3.64 34.62 9.09
CA ASN A 425 4.15 35.93 8.67
C ASN A 425 4.52 36.86 9.84
N LYS A 426 4.19 36.50 11.08
CA LYS A 426 4.55 37.20 12.32
C LYS A 426 5.70 36.49 13.06
N GLY A 427 6.23 35.40 12.50
CA GLY A 427 7.32 34.62 13.09
C GLY A 427 6.87 33.68 14.22
N LYS A 428 5.58 33.38 14.33
CA LYS A 428 5.07 32.36 15.27
C LYS A 428 5.27 30.97 14.68
N LEU A 429 5.83 30.05 15.46
CA LEU A 429 5.94 28.64 15.09
C LEU A 429 4.53 28.03 14.98
N ILE A 430 4.25 27.40 13.84
CA ILE A 430 3.00 26.69 13.55
C ILE A 430 3.21 25.19 13.72
N GLU A 431 4.30 24.66 13.18
CA GLU A 431 4.58 23.22 13.13
C GLU A 431 6.08 22.93 13.16
N ALA A 432 6.46 21.77 13.71
CA ALA A 432 7.84 21.31 13.72
C ALA A 432 7.93 19.78 13.63
N ASP A 433 8.69 19.30 12.65
CA ASP A 433 8.97 17.88 12.41
C ASP A 433 10.43 17.53 12.67
N LYS A 434 10.68 16.30 13.12
CA LYS A 434 12.04 15.78 13.33
C LYS A 434 12.38 14.72 12.29
N LEU A 435 13.48 14.92 11.60
CA LEU A 435 14.09 13.95 10.69
C LEU A 435 15.30 13.33 11.35
N ARG A 436 15.32 12.01 11.44
CA ARG A 436 16.38 11.26 12.12
C ARG A 436 17.09 10.38 11.13
N MET A 437 18.42 10.45 11.14
CA MET A 437 19.25 9.77 10.16
C MET A 437 20.48 9.18 10.83
N LEU A 438 20.89 7.99 10.36
CA LEU A 438 22.11 7.32 10.75
C LEU A 438 23.06 7.33 9.56
N ARG A 439 24.14 8.10 9.64
CA ARG A 439 25.22 8.03 8.66
C ARG A 439 26.23 6.99 9.08
N LEU A 440 26.37 5.93 8.30
CA LEU A 440 27.42 4.95 8.47
C LEU A 440 28.74 5.44 7.85
N ILE A 441 29.86 4.99 8.43
CA ILE A 441 31.17 5.13 7.78
C ILE A 441 31.17 4.32 6.48
N ASN A 442 31.79 4.88 5.44
CA ASN A 442 32.17 4.15 4.23
C ASN A 442 33.68 4.25 3.98
N TYR A 443 34.22 3.28 3.25
CA TYR A 443 35.63 3.24 2.88
C TYR A 443 35.76 3.31 1.36
N PRO A 444 36.76 4.03 0.81
CA PRO A 444 36.91 4.20 -0.63
C PRO A 444 37.07 2.90 -1.43
N ASP A 445 37.60 1.85 -0.80
CA ASP A 445 37.81 0.52 -1.38
C ASP A 445 36.69 -0.49 -1.06
N VAL A 446 35.58 -0.01 -0.50
CA VAL A 446 34.36 -0.81 -0.24
C VAL A 446 33.20 -0.17 -1.00
N PRO A 447 32.92 -0.62 -2.23
CA PRO A 447 31.75 -0.20 -2.99
C PRO A 447 30.45 -0.43 -2.21
N SER A 448 29.42 0.38 -2.46
CA SER A 448 28.13 0.29 -1.77
C SER A 448 27.37 -1.02 -2.04
N ASP A 449 27.66 -1.69 -3.15
CA ASP A 449 27.13 -3.00 -3.54
C ASP A 449 28.02 -4.17 -3.08
N TYR A 450 29.11 -3.91 -2.35
CA TYR A 450 29.93 -4.96 -1.77
C TYR A 450 29.14 -5.74 -0.73
N TRP A 451 29.22 -7.07 -0.76
CA TRP A 451 28.36 -7.97 0.04
C TRP A 451 28.39 -7.72 1.55
N ALA A 452 29.50 -7.16 2.07
CA ALA A 452 29.69 -6.82 3.48
C ALA A 452 29.64 -5.30 3.75
N ALA A 453 29.25 -4.47 2.78
CA ALA A 453 29.36 -3.01 2.89
C ALA A 453 28.62 -2.46 4.10
N GLU A 454 27.41 -2.95 4.35
CA GLU A 454 26.57 -2.55 5.46
C GLU A 454 27.22 -2.93 6.81
N GLN A 455 27.67 -4.17 6.96
CA GLN A 455 28.29 -4.68 8.19
C GLN A 455 29.59 -3.95 8.49
N ILE A 456 30.42 -3.73 7.47
CA ILE A 456 31.62 -2.90 7.56
C ILE A 456 31.25 -1.48 8.01
N GLY A 457 30.18 -0.91 7.47
CA GLY A 457 29.69 0.42 7.84
C GLY A 457 29.23 0.51 9.29
N TYR A 458 28.47 -0.45 9.80
CA TYR A 458 28.04 -0.49 11.21
C TYR A 458 29.23 -0.64 12.16
N ILE A 459 30.10 -1.62 11.92
CA ILE A 459 31.28 -1.88 12.77
C ILE A 459 32.26 -0.72 12.73
N GLY A 460 32.40 -0.06 11.57
CA GLY A 460 33.15 1.18 11.42
C GLY A 460 32.56 2.31 12.26
N THR A 461 31.25 2.55 12.15
CA THR A 461 30.54 3.60 12.90
C THR A 461 30.59 3.40 14.40
N LEU A 462 30.57 2.16 14.88
CA LEU A 462 30.77 1.82 16.29
C LEU A 462 32.22 2.04 16.78
N GLY A 463 33.14 2.39 15.90
CA GLY A 463 34.55 2.61 16.23
C GLY A 463 35.33 1.33 16.53
N ILE A 464 34.73 0.16 16.29
CA ILE A 464 35.33 -1.16 16.51
C ILE A 464 36.49 -1.37 15.52
N ILE A 465 36.30 -0.92 14.27
CA ILE A 465 37.32 -0.95 13.22
C ILE A 465 37.51 0.45 12.61
N LYS A 466 38.75 0.94 12.54
CA LYS A 466 39.06 2.30 12.03
C LYS A 466 39.55 2.32 10.57
N GLY A 467 39.84 1.16 9.97
CA GLY A 467 40.54 1.08 8.69
C GLY A 467 42.06 1.28 8.82
N TYR A 468 42.75 1.48 7.70
CA TYR A 468 44.19 1.75 7.64
C TYR A 468 44.48 3.25 7.58
N PRO A 469 45.72 3.70 7.87
CA PRO A 469 46.09 5.12 7.79
C PRO A 469 45.89 5.77 6.42
N ASP A 470 45.85 4.96 5.35
CA ASP A 470 45.55 5.39 3.98
C ASP A 470 44.04 5.60 3.70
N GLY A 471 43.18 5.36 4.70
CA GLY A 471 41.73 5.49 4.60
C GLY A 471 41.00 4.25 4.06
N SER A 472 41.73 3.19 3.69
CA SER A 472 41.14 1.96 3.16
C SER A 472 40.71 0.97 4.25
N PHE A 473 39.80 0.05 3.91
CA PHE A 473 39.40 -1.06 4.77
C PHE A 473 40.14 -2.37 4.47
N LYS A 474 40.50 -2.59 3.19
CA LYS A 474 41.09 -3.80 2.59
C LYS A 474 40.22 -5.05 2.80
N PRO A 475 38.98 -5.09 2.25
CA PRO A 475 38.00 -6.13 2.57
C PRO A 475 38.44 -7.55 2.19
N LYS A 476 39.24 -7.68 1.11
CA LYS A 476 39.80 -8.97 0.63
C LYS A 476 41.15 -9.32 1.27
N GLY A 477 41.72 -8.43 2.07
CA GLY A 477 42.98 -8.69 2.78
C GLY A 477 42.76 -9.72 3.88
N ASN A 478 43.74 -10.62 4.07
CA ASN A 478 43.70 -11.57 5.18
C ASN A 478 43.96 -10.86 6.51
N ILE A 479 43.27 -11.30 7.56
CA ILE A 479 43.46 -10.75 8.91
C ILE A 479 44.48 -11.58 9.69
N THR A 480 45.36 -10.90 10.43
CA THR A 480 46.30 -11.56 11.34
C THR A 480 45.64 -11.92 12.68
N ARG A 481 46.20 -12.90 13.39
CA ARG A 481 45.74 -13.23 14.75
C ARG A 481 45.77 -12.03 15.70
N ALA A 482 46.80 -11.20 15.63
CA ALA A 482 46.90 -9.97 16.43
C ALA A 482 45.80 -8.96 16.10
N GLU A 483 45.52 -8.72 14.82
CA GLU A 483 44.45 -7.81 14.39
C GLU A 483 43.07 -8.30 14.83
N LEU A 484 42.79 -9.60 14.73
CA LEU A 484 41.51 -10.15 15.19
C LEU A 484 41.37 -10.04 16.72
N SER A 485 42.44 -10.31 17.49
CA SER A 485 42.42 -10.08 18.94
C SER A 485 42.17 -8.62 19.31
N ALA A 486 42.79 -7.68 18.60
CA ALA A 486 42.56 -6.26 18.82
C ALA A 486 41.11 -5.85 18.50
N LEU A 487 40.54 -6.40 17.43
CA LEU A 487 39.15 -6.17 17.05
C LEU A 487 38.19 -6.64 18.15
N LEU A 488 38.33 -7.88 18.62
CA LEU A 488 37.46 -8.47 19.64
C LEU A 488 37.54 -7.74 20.97
N ILE A 489 38.74 -7.36 21.42
CA ILE A 489 38.91 -6.63 22.68
C ILE A 489 38.34 -5.21 22.59
N ARG A 490 38.55 -4.50 21.47
CA ARG A 490 37.92 -3.18 21.26
C ARG A 490 36.41 -3.25 21.36
N THR A 491 35.82 -4.29 20.78
CA THR A 491 34.38 -4.55 20.90
C THR A 491 34.00 -4.80 22.36
N GLN A 492 34.72 -5.68 23.06
CA GLN A 492 34.42 -6.07 24.44
C GLN A 492 34.42 -4.88 25.42
N VAL A 493 35.36 -3.94 25.26
CA VAL A 493 35.48 -2.78 26.15
C VAL A 493 34.76 -1.53 25.63
N GLY A 494 34.21 -1.59 24.41
CA GLY A 494 33.47 -0.49 23.79
C GLY A 494 34.34 0.68 23.33
N GLY A 495 35.50 0.39 22.74
CA GLY A 495 36.39 1.37 22.08
C GLY A 495 37.87 1.23 22.44
N ASP A 496 38.75 1.66 21.53
CA ASP A 496 40.21 1.56 21.70
C ASP A 496 40.76 2.33 22.91
N ASP A 497 40.15 3.48 23.21
CA ASP A 497 40.56 4.38 24.30
C ASP A 497 40.21 3.83 25.69
N LYS A 498 39.34 2.81 25.74
CA LYS A 498 38.93 2.12 26.97
C LYS A 498 39.73 0.86 27.24
N VAL A 499 40.63 0.47 26.35
CA VAL A 499 41.48 -0.71 26.53
C VAL A 499 42.53 -0.38 27.60
N PRO A 500 42.57 -1.11 28.73
CA PRO A 500 43.57 -0.88 29.78
C PRO A 500 45.00 -0.82 29.23
N SER A 501 45.78 0.13 29.75
CA SER A 501 47.19 0.32 29.38
C SER A 501 48.10 -0.74 30.00
N ASP A 502 47.69 -1.36 31.10
CA ASP A 502 48.53 -2.24 31.90
C ASP A 502 48.59 -3.64 31.26
N VAL A 503 49.81 -4.09 30.96
CA VAL A 503 50.09 -5.41 30.37
C VAL A 503 50.85 -6.22 31.41
N GLU A 504 50.20 -7.26 31.96
CA GLU A 504 50.82 -8.11 33.00
C GLU A 504 51.60 -9.30 32.45
N SER A 505 51.54 -9.53 31.13
CA SER A 505 52.10 -10.64 30.33
C SER A 505 51.06 -11.70 29.96
N SER A 506 50.89 -11.89 28.65
CA SER A 506 50.00 -12.90 28.04
C SER A 506 50.46 -14.36 28.22
N GLY A 507 51.68 -14.59 28.70
CA GLY A 507 52.26 -15.92 28.89
C GLY A 507 52.76 -16.62 27.61
N PHE A 508 52.67 -15.99 26.43
CA PHE A 508 53.17 -16.54 25.17
C PHE A 508 54.64 -16.21 24.91
N LYS A 509 55.42 -17.18 24.43
CA LYS A 509 56.88 -17.06 24.24
C LYS A 509 57.30 -16.07 23.16
N ASP A 510 56.43 -15.80 22.19
CA ASP A 510 56.68 -15.00 20.99
C ASP A 510 56.06 -13.61 21.05
N ILE A 511 55.70 -13.13 22.24
CA ILE A 511 55.23 -11.77 22.48
C ILE A 511 56.34 -11.01 23.23
N PRO A 512 57.18 -10.21 22.54
CA PRO A 512 58.51 -9.86 23.05
C PRO A 512 58.56 -8.78 24.14
N SER A 513 57.52 -7.94 24.28
CA SER A 513 57.49 -6.84 25.25
C SER A 513 56.10 -6.18 25.38
N SER A 514 55.92 -5.36 26.42
CA SER A 514 54.77 -4.47 26.58
C SER A 514 54.68 -3.36 25.50
N HIS A 515 55.75 -3.11 24.73
CA HIS A 515 55.76 -2.12 23.64
C HIS A 515 55.23 -2.66 22.30
N PHE A 516 54.98 -3.96 22.18
CA PHE A 516 54.34 -4.49 20.98
C PHE A 516 52.88 -4.02 20.92
N TRP A 517 52.48 -3.39 19.81
CA TRP A 517 51.18 -2.72 19.69
C TRP A 517 49.99 -3.63 20.04
N ALA A 518 50.08 -4.93 19.74
CA ALA A 518 49.00 -5.87 20.00
C ALA A 518 49.07 -6.52 21.40
N ALA A 519 50.14 -6.32 22.17
CA ALA A 519 50.39 -7.05 23.42
C ALA A 519 49.25 -6.91 24.42
N LYS A 520 48.73 -5.68 24.62
CA LYS A 520 47.60 -5.43 25.52
C LYS A 520 46.31 -6.16 25.11
N TYR A 521 46.02 -6.20 23.82
CA TYR A 521 44.81 -6.88 23.33
C TYR A 521 44.96 -8.40 23.42
N ILE A 522 46.15 -8.93 23.15
CA ILE A 522 46.40 -10.37 23.25
C ILE A 522 46.36 -10.84 24.71
N ASP A 523 46.92 -10.05 25.64
CA ASP A 523 46.84 -10.32 27.09
C ASP A 523 45.38 -10.37 27.56
N LEU A 524 44.59 -9.35 27.25
CA LEU A 524 43.18 -9.28 27.63
C LEU A 524 42.34 -10.39 26.98
N ALA A 525 42.63 -10.73 25.72
CA ALA A 525 41.93 -11.81 25.02
C ALA A 525 42.27 -13.18 25.62
N ALA A 526 43.51 -13.39 26.07
CA ALA A 526 43.93 -14.60 26.75
C ALA A 526 43.28 -14.71 28.14
N LYS A 527 43.29 -13.63 28.92
CA LYS A 527 42.61 -13.54 30.23
C LYS A 527 41.10 -13.81 30.13
N SER A 528 40.46 -13.28 29.08
CA SER A 528 39.03 -13.50 28.79
C SER A 528 38.74 -14.85 28.13
N LYS A 529 39.74 -15.71 27.92
CA LYS A 529 39.64 -17.02 27.26
C LYS A 529 39.08 -16.98 25.83
N ILE A 530 39.14 -15.81 25.18
CA ILE A 530 38.76 -15.62 23.78
C ILE A 530 39.80 -16.28 22.88
N VAL A 531 41.08 -16.14 23.23
CA VAL A 531 42.19 -16.77 22.50
C VAL A 531 42.91 -17.80 23.35
N THR A 532 43.46 -18.78 22.64
CA THR A 532 44.39 -19.78 23.17
C THR A 532 45.61 -19.81 22.27
N GLY A 533 46.80 -19.97 22.85
CA GLY A 533 48.03 -20.18 22.09
C GLY A 533 48.09 -21.56 21.44
N TYR A 534 49.16 -21.80 20.69
CA TYR A 534 49.47 -23.10 20.13
C TYR A 534 50.15 -24.01 21.17
N PRO A 535 50.15 -25.34 20.97
CA PRO A 535 50.78 -26.30 21.90
C PRO A 535 52.27 -26.04 22.18
N ASP A 536 52.97 -25.33 21.29
CA ASP A 536 54.38 -24.95 21.45
C ASP A 536 54.61 -23.77 22.44
N GLY A 537 53.53 -23.15 22.91
CA GLY A 537 53.54 -21.99 23.80
C GLY A 537 53.63 -20.64 23.06
N THR A 538 53.39 -20.61 21.75
CA THR A 538 53.38 -19.39 20.92
C THR A 538 51.96 -18.91 20.63
N PHE A 539 51.81 -17.64 20.23
CA PHE A 539 50.55 -17.04 19.79
C PHE A 539 50.51 -16.78 18.27
N ARG A 540 51.67 -16.56 17.66
CA ARG A 540 51.93 -16.23 16.25
C ARG A 540 51.19 -14.95 15.82
N PRO A 541 51.47 -13.79 16.43
CA PRO A 541 50.67 -12.57 16.25
C PRO A 541 50.61 -12.06 14.81
N SER A 542 51.70 -12.18 14.06
CA SER A 542 51.80 -11.71 12.67
C SER A 542 51.31 -12.73 11.63
N ALA A 543 50.93 -13.94 12.04
CA ALA A 543 50.43 -14.95 11.13
C ALA A 543 48.98 -14.64 10.74
N ASN A 544 48.66 -14.80 9.45
CA ASN A 544 47.28 -14.81 8.99
C ASN A 544 46.54 -16.00 9.58
N ILE A 545 45.29 -15.78 9.97
CA ILE A 545 44.46 -16.78 10.64
C ILE A 545 43.63 -17.57 9.62
N THR A 546 43.43 -18.87 9.87
CA THR A 546 42.50 -19.68 9.08
C THR A 546 41.04 -19.35 9.44
N ARG A 547 40.09 -19.65 8.55
CA ARG A 547 38.65 -19.44 8.79
C ARG A 547 38.17 -20.19 10.03
N ALA A 548 38.62 -21.43 10.23
CA ALA A 548 38.26 -22.23 11.41
C ALA A 548 38.78 -21.60 12.72
N GLU A 549 40.03 -21.14 12.73
CA GLU A 549 40.63 -20.49 13.91
C GLU A 549 39.97 -19.14 14.22
N GLY A 550 39.72 -18.33 13.19
CA GLY A 550 39.09 -17.02 13.37
C GLY A 550 37.64 -17.13 13.81
N LEU A 551 36.85 -18.03 13.20
CA LEU A 551 35.50 -18.33 13.68
C LEU A 551 35.53 -18.77 15.14
N THR A 552 36.46 -19.65 15.52
CA THR A 552 36.57 -20.11 16.91
C THR A 552 36.84 -18.96 17.89
N MET A 553 37.69 -18.00 17.52
CA MET A 553 37.94 -16.81 18.34
C MET A 553 36.69 -15.92 18.47
N ILE A 554 36.00 -15.65 17.36
CA ILE A 554 34.80 -14.81 17.36
C ILE A 554 33.65 -15.51 18.10
N ALA A 555 33.49 -16.81 17.93
CA ALA A 555 32.48 -17.62 18.59
C ALA A 555 32.70 -17.65 20.13
N ARG A 556 33.95 -17.76 20.59
CA ARG A 556 34.27 -17.64 22.03
C ARG A 556 33.95 -16.25 22.57
N PHE A 557 34.25 -15.20 21.81
CA PHE A 557 33.88 -13.83 22.18
C PHE A 557 32.36 -13.67 22.29
N GLY A 558 31.61 -14.21 21.32
CA GLY A 558 30.14 -14.21 21.31
C GLY A 558 29.50 -15.18 22.30
N GLN A 559 30.29 -15.97 23.04
CA GLN A 559 29.83 -17.03 23.95
C GLN A 559 28.95 -18.10 23.27
N VAL A 560 29.22 -18.36 21.99
CA VAL A 560 28.50 -19.35 21.18
C VAL A 560 28.64 -20.73 21.79
N GLU A 561 27.51 -21.39 22.02
CA GLU A 561 27.49 -22.77 22.51
C GLU A 561 27.90 -23.75 21.41
N LYS A 562 28.70 -24.76 21.78
CA LYS A 562 29.05 -25.84 20.85
C LYS A 562 27.81 -26.69 20.59
N ALA A 563 27.62 -27.09 19.34
CA ALA A 563 26.55 -28.00 18.93
C ALA A 563 27.11 -29.32 18.37
N THR A 564 26.23 -30.31 18.23
CA THR A 564 26.58 -31.56 17.53
C THR A 564 26.69 -31.29 16.04
N TYR A 565 27.84 -31.56 15.45
CA TYR A 565 28.05 -31.41 14.02
C TYR A 565 27.33 -32.51 13.25
N SER A 566 26.41 -32.14 12.36
CA SER A 566 25.55 -33.06 11.63
C SER A 566 25.86 -33.11 10.13
N GLY A 567 26.97 -32.50 9.71
CA GLY A 567 27.37 -32.44 8.30
C GLY A 567 26.86 -31.20 7.58
N GLU A 568 26.75 -30.08 8.29
CA GLU A 568 26.31 -28.78 7.77
C GLU A 568 27.16 -28.31 6.58
N PHE A 569 28.44 -28.67 6.57
CA PHE A 569 29.39 -28.44 5.48
C PHE A 569 30.09 -29.75 5.06
N THR A 570 30.10 -30.04 3.77
CA THR A 570 30.60 -31.31 3.23
C THR A 570 32.13 -31.44 3.29
N ASP A 571 32.85 -30.33 3.41
CA ASP A 571 34.31 -30.27 3.45
C ASP A 571 34.90 -30.30 4.87
N ILE A 572 34.05 -30.48 5.89
CA ILE A 572 34.47 -30.61 7.29
C ILE A 572 34.30 -32.05 7.74
N PRO A 573 35.40 -32.76 8.06
CA PRO A 573 35.33 -34.06 8.71
C PRO A 573 34.62 -33.96 10.07
N PHE A 574 33.80 -34.96 10.43
CA PHE A 574 33.11 -35.02 11.73
C PHE A 574 34.06 -34.87 12.93
N GLU A 575 35.28 -35.41 12.82
CA GLU A 575 36.32 -35.36 13.86
C GLU A 575 37.15 -34.06 13.83
N HIS A 576 36.84 -33.11 12.94
CA HIS A 576 37.56 -31.85 12.88
C HIS A 576 37.39 -31.08 14.20
N TRP A 577 38.49 -30.60 14.79
CA TRP A 577 38.49 -29.96 16.12
C TRP A 577 37.53 -28.76 16.23
N ALA A 578 37.28 -28.07 15.11
CA ALA A 578 36.34 -26.94 15.03
C ALA A 578 34.90 -27.35 14.67
N ALA A 579 34.62 -28.61 14.34
CA ALA A 579 33.30 -29.04 13.89
C ALA A 579 32.18 -28.66 14.89
N PRO A 580 32.33 -28.87 16.22
CA PRO A 580 31.27 -28.50 17.17
C PRO A 580 31.00 -26.99 17.26
N ILE A 581 32.04 -26.16 17.10
CA ILE A 581 31.87 -24.70 17.16
C ILE A 581 31.38 -24.13 15.82
N ILE A 582 31.74 -24.76 14.69
CA ILE A 582 31.19 -24.45 13.37
C ILE A 582 29.68 -24.70 13.37
N ALA A 583 29.23 -25.84 13.91
CA ALA A 583 27.80 -26.13 14.04
C ALA A 583 27.08 -25.10 14.93
N GLY A 584 27.64 -24.76 16.10
CA GLY A 584 27.08 -23.75 16.99
C GLY A 584 26.94 -22.38 16.31
N ALA A 585 28.01 -21.91 15.67
CA ALA A 585 28.01 -20.63 14.97
C ALA A 585 27.08 -20.62 13.74
N ASN A 586 26.91 -21.76 13.07
CA ASN A 586 25.93 -21.92 12.00
C ASN A 586 24.49 -21.78 12.52
N ASN A 587 24.18 -22.39 13.67
CA ASN A 587 22.87 -22.29 14.31
C ASN A 587 22.52 -20.85 14.73
N GLU A 588 23.52 -20.06 15.14
CA GLU A 588 23.37 -18.63 15.42
C GLU A 588 23.41 -17.74 14.16
N GLY A 589 23.52 -18.34 12.98
CA GLY A 589 23.50 -17.63 11.70
C GLY A 589 24.78 -16.88 11.35
N MET A 590 25.88 -17.05 12.10
CA MET A 590 27.16 -16.36 11.86
C MET A 590 27.79 -16.68 10.50
N LEU A 591 27.36 -17.78 9.87
CA LEU A 591 27.92 -18.31 8.61
C LEU A 591 26.98 -18.13 7.41
N VAL A 592 25.88 -17.38 7.55
CA VAL A 592 24.88 -17.15 6.48
C VAL A 592 25.50 -16.55 5.21
N TYR A 593 26.58 -15.79 5.34
CA TYR A 593 27.29 -15.17 4.20
C TYR A 593 27.87 -16.18 3.22
N LEU A 594 28.05 -17.44 3.62
CA LEU A 594 28.53 -18.52 2.75
C LEU A 594 27.48 -18.97 1.72
N LYS A 595 26.18 -18.67 1.93
CA LYS A 595 25.10 -18.97 0.96
C LYS A 595 25.07 -20.43 0.46
N GLY A 596 25.41 -21.37 1.33
CA GLY A 596 25.45 -22.81 1.01
C GLY A 596 26.75 -23.29 0.36
N GLU A 597 27.77 -22.44 0.24
CA GLU A 597 29.12 -22.83 -0.17
C GLU A 597 29.89 -23.57 0.94
N LEU A 598 31.04 -24.12 0.58
CA LEU A 598 31.95 -24.84 1.48
C LEU A 598 32.50 -23.93 2.60
N PHE A 599 32.78 -24.51 3.76
CA PHE A 599 33.36 -23.75 4.87
C PHE A 599 34.85 -23.45 4.69
N GLU A 600 35.58 -24.28 3.95
CA GLU A 600 37.02 -24.18 3.68
C GLU A 600 37.84 -23.87 4.94
N PRO A 601 37.97 -24.81 5.90
CA PRO A 601 38.45 -24.52 7.25
C PRO A 601 39.88 -23.98 7.29
N ASN A 602 40.70 -24.34 6.31
CA ASN A 602 42.10 -23.93 6.17
C ASN A 602 42.30 -22.68 5.29
N ARG A 603 41.24 -22.15 4.65
CA ARG A 603 41.35 -20.89 3.89
C ARG A 603 41.64 -19.76 4.86
N LEU A 604 42.54 -18.85 4.47
CA LEU A 604 42.81 -17.66 5.27
C LEU A 604 41.55 -16.78 5.36
N LEU A 605 41.27 -16.30 6.57
CA LEU A 605 40.11 -15.47 6.85
C LEU A 605 40.34 -14.05 6.34
N THR A 606 39.44 -13.56 5.49
CA THR A 606 39.50 -12.16 5.05
C THR A 606 38.91 -11.22 6.09
N ARG A 607 39.33 -9.95 6.04
CA ARG A 607 38.81 -8.91 6.95
C ARG A 607 37.31 -8.72 6.84
N ALA A 608 36.73 -8.80 5.63
CA ALA A 608 35.29 -8.72 5.44
C ALA A 608 34.55 -9.89 6.12
N GLU A 609 35.07 -11.12 6.00
CA GLU A 609 34.48 -12.29 6.67
C GLU A 609 34.57 -12.21 8.19
N ALA A 610 35.71 -11.74 8.72
CA ALA A 610 35.86 -11.53 10.16
C ALA A 610 34.84 -10.50 10.71
N VAL A 611 34.62 -9.41 9.97
CA VAL A 611 33.64 -8.39 10.33
C VAL A 611 32.20 -8.91 10.22
N GLU A 612 31.88 -9.69 9.20
CA GLU A 612 30.56 -10.33 9.05
C GLU A 612 30.25 -11.28 10.23
N MET A 613 31.18 -12.17 10.57
CA MET A 613 31.02 -13.09 11.69
C MET A 613 30.87 -12.32 13.02
N LEU A 614 31.67 -11.26 13.20
CA LEU A 614 31.61 -10.42 14.40
C LEU A 614 30.31 -9.62 14.48
N TYR A 615 29.85 -9.05 13.36
CA TYR A 615 28.57 -8.34 13.24
C TYR A 615 27.42 -9.19 13.77
N ARG A 616 27.44 -10.50 13.48
CA ARG A 616 26.41 -11.45 13.89
C ARG A 616 26.55 -11.97 15.32
N SER A 617 27.66 -11.66 16.01
CA SER A 617 27.80 -12.06 17.41
C SER A 617 26.84 -11.27 18.30
N GLN A 618 26.27 -11.93 19.32
CA GLN A 618 25.29 -11.32 20.21
C GLN A 618 25.73 -9.97 20.82
N PRO A 619 26.96 -9.81 21.36
CA PRO A 619 27.37 -8.53 21.95
C PRO A 619 27.36 -7.37 20.94
N VAL A 620 27.61 -7.66 19.66
CA VAL A 620 27.67 -6.65 18.61
C VAL A 620 26.29 -6.33 18.08
N MET A 621 25.42 -7.33 17.94
CA MET A 621 24.01 -7.12 17.60
C MET A 621 23.30 -6.21 18.60
N GLU A 622 23.62 -6.31 19.89
CA GLU A 622 23.11 -5.41 20.92
C GLU A 622 23.58 -3.95 20.71
N LEU A 623 24.88 -3.75 20.40
CA LEU A 623 25.42 -2.43 20.09
C LEU A 623 24.81 -1.83 18.82
N ILE A 624 24.64 -2.64 17.78
CA ILE A 624 23.98 -2.25 16.53
C ILE A 624 22.53 -1.90 16.79
N GLY A 625 21.81 -2.68 17.60
CA GLY A 625 20.45 -2.38 18.02
C GLY A 625 20.34 -1.01 18.68
N GLY A 626 21.30 -0.66 19.54
CA GLY A 626 21.40 0.69 20.13
C GLY A 626 21.68 1.79 19.09
N LEU A 627 22.59 1.53 18.14
CA LEU A 627 22.94 2.49 17.08
C LEU A 627 21.82 2.68 16.04
N ALA A 628 21.10 1.62 15.70
CA ALA A 628 19.98 1.62 14.75
C ALA A 628 18.65 2.04 15.42
N ASN A 629 18.62 2.23 16.74
CA ASN A 629 17.44 2.74 17.43
C ASN A 629 17.25 4.24 17.15
N PHE A 630 16.23 4.59 16.36
CA PHE A 630 15.90 5.97 16.02
C PHE A 630 15.09 6.72 17.10
N GLU A 631 14.81 6.13 18.26
CA GLU A 631 14.06 6.80 19.34
C GLU A 631 14.96 7.43 20.42
N SER A 632 16.27 7.15 20.42
CA SER A 632 17.19 7.64 21.44
C SER A 632 18.61 7.86 20.92
N GLY A 633 19.44 8.59 21.68
CA GLY A 633 20.88 8.73 21.42
C GLY A 633 21.27 9.78 20.36
N TYR A 634 20.46 10.82 20.21
CA TYR A 634 20.69 11.96 19.30
C TYR A 634 21.22 13.19 20.02
#